data_AF-U3U4P8-F1
#
_entry.id   AF-U3U4P8-F1
#
_cell.length_a   1.000
_cell.length_b   1.000
_cell.length_c   1.000
_cell.angle_alpha   90.00
_cell.angle_beta   90.00
_cell.angle_gamma   90.00
#
_symmetry.space_group_name_H-M   'P 1'
#
loop_
_entity.id
_entity.type
_entity.pdbx_description
1 polymer ?
#
loop_
_entity_poly.entity_id
_entity_poly.type
_entity_poly.pdbx_seq_one_letter_code
_entity_poly.pdbx_strand_id
1 'polypeptide(L)'
;MLVFSAADFEDFLEPRPDLAPGMEDELERVVRHLVEHRWPFRLHATYNESISRMLDVFEKVNRDIPFNGLHWFFDHAKTITEANIERVKALGGGLTVQHRIAFQGEYFVDRYGKEAAKQTPPVARMLEAGVPVGLGTDATRVASYTPWTALYWLVSGRTVGGMQLYDDNARIDCETALMLWTKGSAWFSSKQSAKGEIKVGQLADLVLLSKDFFSVPEEEIKGIESVLTLVDGNVVYAAGSFTPLAPPPVPVLPEWSPVVTVPGHYRSAPPRGCRRYTSAAAPAACTATPMMSRASHRCRCQTITCSGVRWAVPVLRFK
;
A
#
# COMPACT_ATOMS: atom_id res chain seq x y z
N MET A 1 21.24 2.67 7.11
CA MET A 1 21.77 2.22 5.79
C MET A 1 23.04 1.44 6.06
N LEU A 2 23.14 0.19 5.64
CA LEU A 2 24.27 -0.71 5.98
C LEU A 2 25.42 -0.65 4.96
N VAL A 3 25.10 -0.39 3.69
CA VAL A 3 26.06 -0.28 2.58
C VAL A 3 25.69 0.95 1.77
N PHE A 4 26.44 2.04 1.92
CA PHE A 4 26.17 3.30 1.21
C PHE A 4 26.62 3.24 -0.25
N SER A 5 27.66 2.48 -0.58
CA SER A 5 28.19 2.33 -1.95
C SER A 5 27.19 1.70 -2.93
N ALA A 6 26.23 0.91 -2.42
CA ALA A 6 25.13 0.32 -3.18
C ALA A 6 23.85 1.18 -3.13
N ALA A 7 23.90 2.39 -2.57
CA ALA A 7 22.72 3.25 -2.48
C ALA A 7 22.46 3.97 -3.81
N ASP A 8 21.41 3.51 -4.49
CA ASP A 8 20.75 4.22 -5.57
C ASP A 8 19.90 5.34 -4.96
N PHE A 9 20.16 6.61 -5.28
CA PHE A 9 19.26 7.70 -4.90
C PHE A 9 18.71 8.35 -6.15
N GLU A 10 17.38 8.28 -6.28
CA GLU A 10 16.68 8.85 -7.42
C GLU A 10 16.37 10.33 -7.19
N ASP A 11 16.73 11.14 -8.18
CA ASP A 11 16.22 12.49 -8.44
C ASP A 11 16.10 12.66 -9.96
N PHE A 12 14.86 12.71 -10.46
CA PHE A 12 14.60 12.86 -11.90
C PHE A 12 14.92 14.27 -12.42
N LEU A 13 15.56 15.14 -11.64
CA LEU A 13 16.17 16.40 -12.08
C LEU A 13 17.69 16.29 -12.24
N GLU A 14 18.32 15.21 -11.79
CA GLU A 14 19.74 14.93 -11.93
C GLU A 14 20.00 13.70 -12.83
N PRO A 15 21.22 13.49 -13.36
CA PRO A 15 21.55 12.25 -14.05
C PRO A 15 21.38 11.03 -13.15
N ARG A 16 21.05 9.86 -13.74
CA ARG A 16 21.06 8.57 -13.03
C ARG A 16 22.41 8.40 -12.29
N PRO A 17 22.41 8.05 -10.99
CA PRO A 17 23.65 7.82 -10.27
C PRO A 17 24.35 6.55 -10.79
N ASP A 18 25.67 6.64 -10.97
CA ASP A 18 26.51 5.46 -11.14
C ASP A 18 27.02 5.00 -9.76
N LEU A 19 26.71 3.75 -9.41
CA LEU A 19 27.14 3.19 -8.13
C LEU A 19 28.66 3.02 -8.09
N ALA A 20 29.24 3.20 -6.90
CA ALA A 20 30.69 3.22 -6.73
C ALA A 20 31.38 1.96 -7.29
N PRO A 21 32.58 2.11 -7.89
CA PRO A 21 33.43 0.96 -8.18
C PRO A 21 33.72 0.20 -6.88
N GLY A 22 33.42 -1.11 -6.84
CA GLY A 22 33.61 -1.95 -5.66
C GLY A 22 32.39 -2.10 -4.74
N MET A 23 31.21 -1.53 -5.09
CA MET A 23 29.98 -1.74 -4.31
C MET A 23 29.63 -3.23 -4.14
N GLU A 24 30.01 -4.08 -5.09
CA GLU A 24 29.77 -5.52 -5.06
C GLU A 24 30.43 -6.17 -3.85
N ASP A 25 31.68 -5.83 -3.56
CA ASP A 25 32.43 -6.40 -2.44
C ASP A 25 31.85 -5.97 -1.09
N GLU A 26 31.42 -4.71 -0.98
CA GLU A 26 30.79 -4.20 0.24
C GLU A 26 29.40 -4.80 0.45
N LEU A 27 28.60 -4.86 -0.62
CA LEU A 27 27.27 -5.45 -0.59
C LEU A 27 27.33 -6.94 -0.29
N GLU A 28 28.27 -7.68 -0.90
CA GLU A 28 28.46 -9.11 -0.66
C GLU A 28 28.72 -9.41 0.81
N ARG A 29 29.63 -8.66 1.46
CA ARG A 29 29.92 -8.85 2.89
C ARG A 29 28.67 -8.73 3.75
N VAL A 30 27.83 -7.73 3.47
CA VAL A 30 26.58 -7.52 4.22
C VAL A 30 25.53 -8.57 3.88
N VAL A 31 25.32 -8.88 2.60
CA VAL A 31 24.33 -9.88 2.17
C VAL A 31 24.69 -11.26 2.72
N ARG A 32 25.96 -11.67 2.69
CA ARG A 32 26.41 -12.92 3.34
C ARG A 32 26.05 -12.94 4.81
N HIS A 33 26.39 -11.88 5.55
CA HIS A 33 26.07 -11.79 6.97
C HIS A 33 24.56 -11.92 7.25
N LEU A 34 23.72 -11.24 6.46
CA LEU A 34 22.25 -11.31 6.59
C LEU A 34 21.72 -12.72 6.28
N VAL A 35 22.23 -13.36 5.22
CA VAL A 35 21.79 -14.69 4.78
C VAL A 35 22.24 -15.78 5.75
N GLU A 36 23.47 -15.71 6.27
CA GLU A 36 24.00 -16.60 7.32
C GLU A 36 23.11 -16.59 8.58
N HIS A 37 22.62 -15.42 8.97
CA HIS A 37 21.73 -15.25 10.13
C HIS A 37 20.24 -15.40 9.79
N ARG A 38 19.91 -15.68 8.52
CA ARG A 38 18.53 -15.80 8.03
C ARG A 38 17.67 -14.56 8.32
N TRP A 39 18.27 -13.38 8.28
CA TRP A 39 17.57 -12.12 8.51
C TRP A 39 16.96 -11.59 7.20
N PRO A 40 15.62 -11.36 7.15
CA PRO A 40 15.00 -10.73 6.00
C PRO A 40 15.60 -9.35 5.73
N PHE A 41 15.74 -9.00 4.45
CA PHE A 41 16.33 -7.72 4.08
C PHE A 41 15.64 -7.10 2.87
N ARG A 42 15.74 -5.79 2.77
CA ARG A 42 15.25 -5.03 1.61
C ARG A 42 16.32 -4.07 1.15
N LEU A 43 16.37 -3.83 -0.15
CA LEU A 43 17.30 -2.89 -0.73
C LEU A 43 16.55 -1.88 -1.59
N HIS A 44 16.87 -0.61 -1.41
CA HIS A 44 16.42 0.44 -2.30
C HIS A 44 17.08 0.23 -3.67
N ALA A 45 16.30 0.11 -4.74
CA ALA A 45 16.83 0.06 -6.09
C ALA A 45 15.81 0.58 -7.10
N THR A 46 16.08 1.75 -7.67
CA THR A 46 15.23 2.39 -8.67
C THR A 46 15.57 1.92 -10.08
N TYR A 47 16.87 1.86 -10.38
CA TYR A 47 17.38 1.72 -11.72
C TYR A 47 17.76 0.28 -12.07
N ASN A 48 17.45 -0.15 -13.28
CA ASN A 48 17.82 -1.48 -13.78
C ASN A 48 19.33 -1.75 -13.68
N GLU A 49 20.16 -0.76 -13.96
CA GLU A 49 21.61 -0.85 -13.91
C GLU A 49 22.11 -1.14 -12.49
N SER A 50 21.51 -0.49 -11.50
CA SER A 50 21.75 -0.77 -10.07
C SER A 50 21.27 -2.18 -9.72
N ILE A 51 20.04 -2.53 -10.11
CA ILE A 51 19.42 -3.83 -9.85
C ILE A 51 20.25 -4.97 -10.43
N SER A 52 20.76 -4.83 -11.66
CA SER A 52 21.62 -5.82 -12.29
C SER A 52 22.85 -6.14 -11.44
N ARG A 53 23.57 -5.10 -10.98
CA ARG A 53 24.78 -5.26 -10.15
C ARG A 53 24.46 -5.86 -8.77
N MET A 54 23.35 -5.44 -8.17
CA MET A 54 22.89 -6.01 -6.89
C MET A 54 22.52 -7.50 -7.04
N LEU A 55 21.85 -7.87 -8.14
CA LEU A 55 21.49 -9.26 -8.41
C LEU A 55 22.73 -10.12 -8.70
N ASP A 56 23.78 -9.59 -9.33
CA ASP A 56 25.04 -10.33 -9.52
C ASP A 56 25.64 -10.77 -8.17
N VAL A 57 25.58 -9.87 -7.17
CA VAL A 57 25.97 -10.17 -5.78
C VAL A 57 25.03 -11.21 -5.16
N PHE A 58 23.72 -11.04 -5.30
CA PHE A 58 22.75 -11.96 -4.70
C PHE A 58 22.86 -13.37 -5.27
N GLU A 59 23.06 -13.51 -6.58
CA GLU A 59 23.30 -14.79 -7.24
C GLU A 59 24.61 -15.42 -6.78
N LYS A 60 25.68 -14.62 -6.61
CA LYS A 60 26.95 -15.10 -6.06
C LYS A 60 26.78 -15.64 -4.65
N VAL A 61 26.12 -14.89 -3.77
CA VAL A 61 25.88 -15.34 -2.39
C VAL A 61 24.96 -16.55 -2.37
N ASN A 62 23.90 -16.59 -3.17
CA ASN A 62 22.94 -17.70 -3.22
C ASN A 62 23.55 -19.02 -3.70
N ARG A 63 24.59 -18.99 -4.54
CA ARG A 63 25.34 -20.21 -4.92
C ARG A 63 26.07 -20.83 -3.73
N ASP A 64 26.59 -20.01 -2.82
CA ASP A 64 27.38 -20.46 -1.68
C ASP A 64 26.50 -20.73 -0.45
N ILE A 65 25.52 -19.86 -0.20
CA ILE A 65 24.60 -19.90 0.93
C ILE A 65 23.18 -19.67 0.39
N PRO A 66 22.44 -20.75 0.10
CA PRO A 66 21.13 -20.65 -0.54
C PRO A 66 20.12 -19.82 0.25
N PHE A 67 19.41 -18.94 -0.45
CA PHE A 67 18.38 -18.08 0.14
C PHE A 67 17.20 -18.91 0.64
N ASN A 68 16.82 -20.01 -0.02
CA ASN A 68 15.88 -21.04 0.47
C ASN A 68 14.71 -20.49 1.32
N GLY A 69 13.90 -19.61 0.73
CA GLY A 69 12.73 -19.02 1.40
C GLY A 69 13.02 -17.86 2.36
N LEU A 70 14.24 -17.32 2.39
CA LEU A 70 14.54 -16.05 3.06
C LEU A 70 13.79 -14.92 2.35
N HIS A 71 13.00 -14.13 3.09
CA HIS A 71 12.29 -13.01 2.50
C HIS A 71 13.26 -11.85 2.22
N TRP A 72 13.39 -11.51 0.93
CA TRP A 72 14.11 -10.33 0.49
C TRP A 72 13.40 -9.65 -0.67
N PHE A 73 13.64 -8.35 -0.87
CA PHE A 73 13.00 -7.60 -1.94
C PHE A 73 13.71 -6.30 -2.30
N PHE A 74 13.43 -5.79 -3.50
CA PHE A 74 13.76 -4.43 -3.88
C PHE A 74 12.59 -3.48 -3.62
N ASP A 75 12.90 -2.30 -3.10
CA ASP A 75 11.99 -1.16 -3.10
C ASP A 75 12.17 -0.35 -4.40
N HIS A 76 11.06 0.20 -4.90
CA HIS A 76 10.92 1.05 -6.09
C HIS A 76 10.87 0.34 -7.43
N ALA A 77 11.99 -0.25 -7.87
CA ALA A 77 12.15 -0.97 -9.13
C ALA A 77 11.53 -0.26 -10.35
N LYS A 78 11.71 1.07 -10.49
CA LYS A 78 11.00 1.85 -11.52
C LYS A 78 11.41 1.44 -12.92
N THR A 79 12.70 1.31 -13.22
CA THR A 79 13.16 0.98 -14.57
C THR A 79 13.53 -0.49 -14.77
N ILE A 80 13.19 -1.38 -13.82
CA ILE A 80 13.57 -2.79 -13.87
C ILE A 80 13.15 -3.45 -15.20
N THR A 81 14.05 -4.23 -15.79
CA THR A 81 13.78 -4.97 -17.04
C THR A 81 13.18 -6.34 -16.76
N GLU A 82 12.53 -6.91 -17.77
CA GLU A 82 11.99 -8.29 -17.72
C GLU A 82 13.05 -9.31 -17.32
N ALA A 83 14.27 -9.20 -17.86
CA ALA A 83 15.38 -10.07 -17.48
C ALA A 83 15.69 -10.02 -15.97
N ASN A 84 15.67 -8.83 -15.36
CA ASN A 84 15.91 -8.70 -13.92
C ASN A 84 14.68 -9.09 -13.08
N ILE A 85 13.45 -8.96 -13.59
CA ILE A 85 12.25 -9.52 -12.93
C ILE A 85 12.37 -11.05 -12.84
N GLU A 86 12.79 -11.72 -13.92
CA GLU A 86 13.00 -13.18 -13.90
C GLU A 86 14.12 -13.61 -12.94
N ARG A 87 15.20 -12.82 -12.83
CA ARG A 87 16.25 -13.06 -11.83
C ARG A 87 15.74 -12.92 -10.39
N VAL A 88 14.91 -11.91 -10.12
CA VAL A 88 14.25 -11.75 -8.80
C VAL A 88 13.38 -12.97 -8.50
N LYS A 89 12.59 -13.44 -9.46
CA LYS A 89 11.76 -14.65 -9.35
C LYS A 89 12.60 -15.89 -9.06
N ALA A 90 13.67 -16.11 -9.83
CA ALA A 90 14.55 -17.27 -9.70
C ALA A 90 15.21 -17.37 -8.33
N LEU A 91 15.48 -16.22 -7.70
CA LEU A 91 16.05 -16.12 -6.35
C LEU A 91 14.99 -16.03 -5.23
N GLY A 92 13.70 -16.13 -5.56
CA GLY A 92 12.60 -16.09 -4.59
C GLY A 92 12.38 -14.74 -3.90
N GLY A 93 12.79 -13.63 -4.54
CA GLY A 93 12.60 -12.28 -4.04
C GLY A 93 11.27 -11.66 -4.42
N GLY A 94 10.98 -10.48 -3.88
CA GLY A 94 9.83 -9.65 -4.22
C GLY A 94 10.18 -8.24 -4.69
N LEU A 95 9.18 -7.50 -5.14
CA LEU A 95 9.28 -6.11 -5.58
C LEU A 95 8.21 -5.27 -4.90
N THR A 96 8.59 -4.18 -4.25
CA THR A 96 7.63 -3.17 -3.77
C THR A 96 7.71 -1.92 -4.63
N VAL A 97 6.55 -1.35 -4.95
CA VAL A 97 6.43 -0.17 -5.80
C VAL A 97 5.83 0.98 -5.02
N GLN A 98 6.52 2.12 -5.05
CA GLN A 98 6.05 3.35 -4.42
C GLN A 98 5.74 4.42 -5.46
N HIS A 99 4.65 5.13 -5.21
CA HIS A 99 3.98 6.03 -6.16
C HIS A 99 4.69 7.38 -6.40
N ARG A 100 6.03 7.41 -6.38
CA ARG A 100 6.84 8.59 -6.74
C ARG A 100 6.43 9.15 -8.09
N ILE A 101 6.22 8.26 -9.06
CA ILE A 101 5.86 8.61 -10.44
C ILE A 101 4.52 9.36 -10.51
N ALA A 102 3.65 9.22 -9.50
CA ALA A 102 2.46 10.05 -9.38
C ALA A 102 2.80 11.55 -9.25
N PHE A 103 3.91 11.90 -8.60
CA PHE A 103 4.32 13.29 -8.32
C PHE A 103 5.42 13.80 -9.25
N GLN A 104 6.27 12.90 -9.74
CA GLN A 104 7.47 13.25 -10.50
C GLN A 104 7.43 12.68 -11.93
N GLY A 105 6.26 12.25 -12.40
CA GLY A 105 6.09 11.65 -13.72
C GLY A 105 6.47 12.63 -14.83
N GLU A 106 6.16 13.92 -14.67
CA GLU A 106 6.55 14.99 -15.60
C GLU A 106 8.08 15.06 -15.75
N TYR A 107 8.82 15.12 -14.63
CA TYR A 107 10.27 15.13 -14.65
C TYR A 107 10.87 13.84 -15.23
N PHE A 108 10.23 12.69 -14.99
CA PHE A 108 10.62 11.43 -15.61
C PHE A 108 10.47 11.50 -17.15
N VAL A 109 9.34 12.02 -17.63
CA VAL A 109 9.07 12.18 -19.07
C VAL A 109 10.06 13.16 -19.71
N ASP A 110 10.36 14.29 -19.06
CA ASP A 110 11.32 15.27 -19.56
C ASP A 110 12.72 14.67 -19.72
N ARG A 111 13.10 13.76 -18.82
CA ARG A 111 14.41 13.11 -18.81
C ARG A 111 14.56 11.94 -19.77
N TYR A 112 13.62 11.00 -19.67
CA TYR A 112 13.72 9.68 -20.28
C TYR A 112 12.73 9.49 -21.45
N GLY A 113 11.85 10.46 -21.66
CA GLY A 113 10.84 10.43 -22.70
C GLY A 113 9.56 9.69 -22.28
N LYS A 114 8.49 9.99 -23.01
CA LYS A 114 7.16 9.43 -22.76
C LYS A 114 7.10 7.91 -22.91
N GLU A 115 7.85 7.34 -23.86
CA GLU A 115 7.85 5.89 -24.10
C GLU A 115 8.49 5.11 -22.94
N ALA A 116 9.52 5.67 -22.30
CA ALA A 116 10.06 5.09 -21.06
C ALA A 116 9.05 5.21 -19.92
N ALA A 117 8.35 6.36 -19.81
CA ALA A 117 7.36 6.59 -18.76
C ALA A 117 6.19 5.61 -18.81
N LYS A 118 5.75 5.19 -20.00
CA LYS A 118 4.69 4.18 -20.18
C LYS A 118 5.00 2.84 -19.53
N GLN A 119 6.28 2.54 -19.31
CA GLN A 119 6.75 1.24 -18.80
C GLN A 119 7.28 1.33 -17.37
N THR A 120 7.11 2.47 -16.69
CA THR A 120 7.74 2.74 -15.38
C THR A 120 6.70 3.01 -14.28
N PRO A 121 6.73 2.30 -13.15
CA PRO A 121 7.26 0.95 -12.95
C PRO A 121 6.44 -0.09 -13.71
N PRO A 122 7.03 -1.20 -14.20
CA PRO A 122 6.33 -2.19 -15.02
C PRO A 122 5.48 -3.15 -14.17
N VAL A 123 4.54 -2.64 -13.37
CA VAL A 123 3.75 -3.44 -12.40
C VAL A 123 3.03 -4.61 -13.06
N ALA A 124 2.39 -4.41 -14.21
CA ALA A 124 1.70 -5.49 -14.94
C ALA A 124 2.66 -6.65 -15.27
N ARG A 125 3.86 -6.36 -15.77
CA ARG A 125 4.88 -7.38 -16.07
C ARG A 125 5.37 -8.10 -14.82
N MET A 126 5.51 -7.39 -13.70
CA MET A 126 5.88 -8.02 -12.42
C MET A 126 4.81 -9.05 -12.00
N LEU A 127 3.53 -8.72 -12.18
CA LEU A 127 2.42 -9.65 -11.88
C LEU A 127 2.40 -10.84 -12.86
N GLU A 128 2.58 -10.60 -14.15
CA GLU A 128 2.65 -11.63 -15.19
C GLU A 128 3.80 -12.61 -14.94
N ALA A 129 4.96 -12.12 -14.50
CA ALA A 129 6.09 -12.95 -14.11
C ALA A 129 5.82 -13.77 -12.85
N GLY A 130 4.82 -13.41 -12.04
CA GLY A 130 4.46 -14.11 -10.81
C GLY A 130 5.41 -13.85 -9.64
N VAL A 131 6.15 -12.73 -9.66
CA VAL A 131 6.91 -12.30 -8.47
C VAL A 131 5.95 -11.72 -7.42
N PRO A 132 6.26 -11.86 -6.12
CA PRO A 132 5.56 -11.11 -5.09
C PRO A 132 5.66 -9.61 -5.34
N VAL A 133 4.50 -8.94 -5.48
CA VAL A 133 4.40 -7.49 -5.68
C VAL A 133 3.61 -6.85 -4.54
N GLY A 134 4.12 -5.74 -4.03
CA GLY A 134 3.47 -4.92 -3.02
C GLY A 134 3.52 -3.44 -3.39
N LEU A 135 2.62 -2.67 -2.81
CA LEU A 135 2.62 -1.21 -2.94
C LEU A 135 3.01 -0.52 -1.64
N GLY A 136 3.55 0.68 -1.77
CA GLY A 136 3.88 1.55 -0.63
C GLY A 136 3.92 3.02 -0.98
N THR A 137 4.15 3.84 0.03
CA THR A 137 4.22 5.30 -0.13
C THR A 137 5.64 5.83 -0.17
N ASP A 138 6.55 5.25 0.62
CA ASP A 138 7.86 5.87 0.92
C ASP A 138 7.71 7.34 1.37
N ALA A 139 6.70 7.56 2.23
CA ALA A 139 6.21 8.88 2.58
C ALA A 139 7.24 9.76 3.32
N THR A 140 6.89 11.05 3.38
CA THR A 140 7.65 12.23 3.84
C THR A 140 8.86 12.61 3.00
N ARG A 141 9.53 11.65 2.33
CA ARG A 141 10.69 11.94 1.46
C ARG A 141 10.37 11.90 -0.02
N VAL A 142 9.51 10.97 -0.45
CA VAL A 142 9.33 10.66 -1.88
C VAL A 142 7.94 10.97 -2.39
N ALA A 143 6.92 10.75 -1.57
CA ALA A 143 5.53 10.95 -1.95
C ALA A 143 4.66 11.29 -0.73
N SER A 144 3.36 11.44 -0.97
CA SER A 144 2.37 11.61 0.09
C SER A 144 2.23 10.34 0.93
N TYR A 145 1.86 10.49 2.20
CA TYR A 145 1.50 9.35 3.07
C TYR A 145 0.14 8.75 2.74
N THR A 146 -0.69 9.41 1.92
CA THR A 146 -2.01 8.88 1.59
C THR A 146 -1.93 7.69 0.63
N PRO A 147 -2.49 6.52 1.00
CA PRO A 147 -2.55 5.37 0.10
C PRO A 147 -3.40 5.65 -1.15
N TRP A 148 -4.36 6.56 -1.03
CA TRP A 148 -5.32 6.84 -2.09
C TRP A 148 -4.71 7.57 -3.28
N THR A 149 -3.66 8.38 -3.08
CA THR A 149 -2.90 8.94 -4.19
C THR A 149 -2.15 7.86 -4.96
N ALA A 150 -1.62 6.85 -4.26
CA ALA A 150 -0.95 5.73 -4.89
C ALA A 150 -1.93 4.86 -5.70
N LEU A 151 -3.09 4.55 -5.11
CA LEU A 151 -4.14 3.78 -5.77
C LEU A 151 -4.72 4.55 -6.98
N TYR A 152 -4.94 5.87 -6.84
CA TYR A 152 -5.33 6.70 -7.97
C TYR A 152 -4.31 6.61 -9.12
N TRP A 153 -3.02 6.78 -8.84
CA TRP A 153 -1.99 6.76 -9.87
C TRP A 153 -1.95 5.42 -10.60
N LEU A 154 -2.02 4.31 -9.85
CA LEU A 154 -1.97 2.98 -10.42
C LEU A 154 -3.23 2.65 -11.25
N VAL A 155 -4.40 3.09 -10.79
CA VAL A 155 -5.68 2.85 -11.46
C VAL A 155 -5.87 3.76 -12.67
N SER A 156 -5.60 5.07 -12.55
CA SER A 156 -5.79 6.04 -13.64
C SER A 156 -4.65 6.05 -14.65
N GLY A 157 -3.46 5.64 -14.23
CA GLY A 157 -2.23 5.80 -15.00
C GLY A 157 -1.82 7.27 -15.18
N ARG A 158 -2.21 8.14 -14.25
CA ARG A 158 -1.98 9.59 -14.34
C ARG A 158 -1.17 10.12 -13.16
N THR A 159 -0.40 11.17 -13.42
CA THR A 159 0.21 11.97 -12.34
C THR A 159 -0.87 12.70 -11.54
N VAL A 160 -0.50 13.21 -10.37
CA VAL A 160 -1.36 14.10 -9.57
C VAL A 160 -1.67 15.40 -10.31
N GLY A 161 -0.80 15.83 -11.22
CA GLY A 161 -0.99 16.96 -12.12
C GLY A 161 -1.89 16.66 -13.34
N GLY A 162 -2.31 15.40 -13.52
CA GLY A 162 -3.24 14.99 -14.56
C GLY A 162 -2.59 14.53 -15.87
N MET A 163 -1.25 14.51 -15.96
CA MET A 163 -0.53 13.98 -17.11
C MET A 163 -0.77 12.47 -17.24
N GLN A 164 -1.20 12.02 -18.42
CA GLN A 164 -1.35 10.60 -18.73
C GLN A 164 0.03 9.96 -18.94
N LEU A 165 0.38 8.98 -18.10
CA LEU A 165 1.62 8.22 -18.18
C LEU A 165 1.45 6.91 -18.93
N TYR A 166 0.39 6.16 -18.59
CA TYR A 166 0.16 4.81 -19.12
C TYR A 166 -0.91 4.81 -20.20
N ASP A 167 -0.75 3.93 -21.19
CA ASP A 167 -1.83 3.58 -22.09
C ASP A 167 -2.86 2.72 -21.34
N ASP A 168 -4.11 2.68 -21.81
CA ASP A 168 -5.21 2.08 -21.04
C ASP A 168 -4.99 0.59 -20.68
N ASN A 169 -4.24 -0.13 -21.51
CA ASN A 169 -3.91 -1.55 -21.33
C ASN A 169 -2.82 -1.82 -20.28
N ALA A 170 -2.05 -0.82 -19.88
CA ALA A 170 -1.00 -0.95 -18.87
C ALA A 170 -1.48 -0.54 -17.46
N ARG A 171 -2.74 -0.14 -17.34
CA ARG A 171 -3.37 0.26 -16.07
C ARG A 171 -3.76 -0.97 -15.25
N ILE A 172 -3.73 -0.82 -13.94
CA ILE A 172 -4.15 -1.86 -13.00
C ILE A 172 -5.58 -1.57 -12.55
N ASP A 173 -6.46 -2.56 -12.58
CA ASP A 173 -7.83 -2.40 -12.10
C ASP A 173 -7.88 -2.17 -10.58
N CYS A 174 -9.01 -1.65 -10.08
CA CYS A 174 -9.18 -1.35 -8.65
C CYS A 174 -9.00 -2.57 -7.75
N GLU A 175 -9.47 -3.76 -8.14
CA GLU A 175 -9.38 -4.96 -7.31
C GLU A 175 -7.92 -5.40 -7.16
N THR A 176 -7.19 -5.45 -8.28
CA THR A 176 -5.75 -5.75 -8.27
C THR A 176 -4.98 -4.69 -7.49
N ALA A 177 -5.25 -3.40 -7.70
CA ALA A 177 -4.57 -2.32 -6.98
C ALA A 177 -4.78 -2.43 -5.46
N LEU A 178 -6.01 -2.69 -5.01
CA LEU A 178 -6.33 -2.88 -3.60
C LEU A 178 -5.69 -4.15 -3.03
N MET A 179 -5.69 -5.24 -3.80
CA MET A 179 -5.05 -6.50 -3.42
C MET A 179 -3.55 -6.28 -3.20
N LEU A 180 -2.85 -5.59 -4.10
CA LEU A 180 -1.43 -5.28 -3.95
C LEU A 180 -1.15 -4.38 -2.74
N TRP A 181 -2.03 -3.41 -2.48
CA TRP A 181 -1.92 -2.53 -1.31
C TRP A 181 -2.19 -3.25 0.02
N THR A 182 -2.81 -4.43 -0.01
CA THR A 182 -3.25 -5.14 1.19
C THR A 182 -2.59 -6.52 1.26
N LYS A 183 -3.23 -7.55 0.70
CA LYS A 183 -2.72 -8.92 0.65
C LYS A 183 -1.31 -9.02 0.06
N GLY A 184 -1.04 -8.37 -1.08
CA GLY A 184 0.27 -8.37 -1.74
C GLY A 184 1.35 -7.83 -0.82
N SER A 185 1.13 -6.64 -0.27
CA SER A 185 2.06 -6.01 0.68
C SER A 185 2.20 -6.75 2.02
N ALA A 186 1.31 -7.68 2.40
CA ALA A 186 1.46 -8.50 3.59
C ALA A 186 2.63 -9.50 3.50
N TRP A 187 2.96 -9.96 2.28
CA TRP A 187 4.07 -10.87 2.00
C TRP A 187 5.42 -10.31 2.48
N PHE A 188 5.65 -9.01 2.25
CA PHE A 188 6.88 -8.28 2.59
C PHE A 188 7.11 -8.11 4.10
N SER A 189 6.11 -8.44 4.90
CA SER A 189 6.20 -8.47 6.36
C SER A 189 6.09 -9.88 6.94
N SER A 190 6.16 -10.91 6.09
CA SER A 190 6.00 -12.33 6.45
C SER A 190 4.70 -12.65 7.18
N LYS A 191 3.62 -11.92 6.84
CA LYS A 191 2.34 -11.94 7.56
C LYS A 191 1.14 -12.20 6.65
N GLN A 192 1.37 -12.76 5.47
CA GLN A 192 0.33 -13.10 4.49
C GLN A 192 -0.75 -14.07 5.02
N SER A 193 -0.43 -14.90 6.02
CA SER A 193 -1.41 -15.76 6.70
C SER A 193 -2.17 -15.05 7.82
N ALA A 194 -1.69 -13.90 8.29
CA ALA A 194 -2.18 -13.21 9.47
C ALA A 194 -2.92 -11.90 9.16
N LYS A 195 -2.67 -11.25 8.02
CA LYS A 195 -3.30 -9.98 7.63
C LYS A 195 -3.32 -9.78 6.12
N GLY A 196 -4.08 -8.77 5.69
CA GLY A 196 -4.17 -8.32 4.31
C GLY A 196 -5.49 -8.68 3.62
N GLU A 197 -6.31 -9.53 4.25
CA GLU A 197 -7.63 -9.91 3.75
C GLU A 197 -8.66 -9.85 4.89
N ILE A 198 -9.92 -9.54 4.55
CA ILE A 198 -11.05 -9.72 5.47
C ILE A 198 -11.46 -11.20 5.39
N LYS A 199 -10.81 -12.03 6.20
CA LYS A 199 -10.95 -13.49 6.18
C LYS A 199 -10.85 -14.07 7.58
N VAL A 200 -11.65 -15.11 7.86
CA VAL A 200 -11.56 -15.87 9.13
C VAL A 200 -10.12 -16.35 9.36
N GLY A 201 -9.60 -16.08 10.56
CA GLY A 201 -8.23 -16.42 10.96
C GLY A 201 -7.20 -15.30 10.77
N GLN A 202 -7.55 -14.20 10.08
CA GLN A 202 -6.70 -13.01 9.99
C GLN A 202 -7.12 -11.93 11.01
N LEU A 203 -6.21 -10.99 11.26
CA LEU A 203 -6.45 -9.83 12.12
C LEU A 203 -7.64 -9.01 11.60
N ALA A 204 -8.44 -8.50 12.53
CA ALA A 204 -9.52 -7.56 12.23
C ALA A 204 -8.99 -6.13 12.02
N ASP A 205 -8.07 -5.99 11.06
CA ASP A 205 -7.48 -4.74 10.60
C ASP A 205 -8.27 -4.26 9.38
N LEU A 206 -9.16 -3.26 9.54
CA LEU A 206 -9.99 -2.76 8.44
C LEU A 206 -10.30 -1.26 8.56
N VAL A 207 -10.61 -0.64 7.42
CA VAL A 207 -11.12 0.73 7.32
C VAL A 207 -12.48 0.74 6.67
N LEU A 208 -13.33 1.65 7.14
CA LEU A 208 -14.55 2.05 6.45
C LEU A 208 -14.26 3.36 5.70
N LEU A 209 -14.61 3.40 4.42
CA LEU A 209 -14.23 4.51 3.54
C LEU A 209 -15.32 5.59 3.41
N SER A 210 -14.91 6.83 3.15
CA SER A 210 -15.81 7.95 2.88
C SER A 210 -16.55 7.83 1.54
N LYS A 211 -16.00 7.05 0.60
CA LYS A 211 -16.59 6.76 -0.71
C LYS A 211 -16.31 5.31 -1.11
N ASP A 212 -17.02 4.84 -2.12
CA ASP A 212 -16.84 3.52 -2.72
C ASP A 212 -15.68 3.52 -3.73
N PHE A 213 -14.54 2.96 -3.35
CA PHE A 213 -13.35 2.86 -4.20
C PHE A 213 -13.59 2.15 -5.54
N PHE A 214 -14.55 1.23 -5.61
CA PHE A 214 -14.82 0.45 -6.82
C PHE A 214 -15.76 1.16 -7.81
N SER A 215 -16.45 2.22 -7.37
CA SER A 215 -17.48 2.88 -8.18
C SER A 215 -17.28 4.38 -8.35
N VAL A 216 -16.39 5.02 -7.61
CA VAL A 216 -16.13 6.46 -7.78
C VAL A 216 -15.42 6.74 -9.11
N PRO A 217 -15.64 7.92 -9.71
CA PRO A 217 -14.77 8.40 -10.78
C PRO A 217 -13.31 8.39 -10.33
N GLU A 218 -12.39 8.04 -11.23
CA GLU A 218 -10.97 7.87 -10.90
C GLU A 218 -10.38 9.08 -10.18
N GLU A 219 -10.70 10.29 -10.65
CA GLU A 219 -10.20 11.53 -10.07
C GLU A 219 -10.61 11.70 -8.60
N GLU A 220 -11.76 11.15 -8.21
CA GLU A 220 -12.26 11.20 -6.83
C GLU A 220 -11.55 10.21 -5.89
N ILE A 221 -10.77 9.25 -6.41
CA ILE A 221 -10.02 8.28 -5.61
C ILE A 221 -9.06 9.01 -4.66
N LYS A 222 -8.35 10.05 -5.14
CA LYS A 222 -7.36 10.82 -4.34
C LYS A 222 -7.96 11.43 -3.06
N GLY A 223 -9.27 11.68 -3.05
CA GLY A 223 -10.01 12.29 -1.93
C GLY A 223 -10.73 11.28 -1.04
N ILE A 224 -10.50 9.97 -1.20
CA ILE A 224 -11.03 8.96 -0.28
C ILE A 224 -10.33 9.11 1.08
N GLU A 225 -11.11 8.95 2.15
CA GLU A 225 -10.64 8.99 3.53
C GLU A 225 -11.17 7.77 4.29
N SER A 226 -10.47 7.35 5.33
CA SER A 226 -11.06 6.48 6.35
C SER A 226 -12.03 7.31 7.21
N VAL A 227 -13.23 6.78 7.46
CA VAL A 227 -14.18 7.33 8.45
C VAL A 227 -14.25 6.49 9.72
N LEU A 228 -13.69 5.28 9.70
CA LEU A 228 -13.55 4.38 10.83
C LEU A 228 -12.36 3.45 10.54
N THR A 229 -11.41 3.34 11.47
CA THR A 229 -10.28 2.40 11.37
C THR A 229 -10.28 1.49 12.57
N LEU A 230 -10.22 0.19 12.31
CA LEU A 230 -10.03 -0.85 13.29
C LEU A 230 -8.63 -1.45 13.12
N VAL A 231 -7.97 -1.67 14.25
CA VAL A 231 -6.72 -2.44 14.33
C VAL A 231 -6.93 -3.50 15.40
N ASP A 232 -6.76 -4.76 15.01
CA ASP A 232 -6.99 -5.92 15.87
C ASP A 232 -8.39 -5.90 16.52
N GLY A 233 -9.40 -5.48 15.74
CA GLY A 233 -10.78 -5.34 16.19
C GLY A 233 -11.08 -4.12 17.07
N ASN A 234 -10.07 -3.34 17.44
CA ASN A 234 -10.24 -2.14 18.26
C ASN A 234 -10.37 -0.89 17.38
N VAL A 235 -11.34 -0.04 17.67
CA VAL A 235 -11.47 1.27 16.99
C VAL A 235 -10.30 2.17 17.41
N VAL A 236 -9.43 2.50 16.47
CA VAL A 236 -8.27 3.39 16.69
C VAL A 236 -8.45 4.77 16.06
N TYR A 237 -9.44 4.92 15.18
CA TYR A 237 -9.81 6.19 14.58
C TYR A 237 -11.27 6.15 14.16
N ALA A 238 -11.99 7.25 14.36
CA ALA A 238 -13.35 7.41 13.86
C ALA A 238 -13.65 8.89 13.58
N ALA A 239 -14.46 9.16 12.56
CA ALA A 239 -14.82 10.50 12.14
C ALA A 239 -16.28 10.60 11.69
N GLY A 240 -16.78 11.82 11.55
CA GLY A 240 -18.15 12.08 11.11
C GLY A 240 -19.18 11.41 12.01
N SER A 241 -20.07 10.59 11.45
CA SER A 241 -21.08 9.86 12.22
C SER A 241 -20.50 8.81 13.18
N PHE A 242 -19.25 8.39 13.00
CA PHE A 242 -18.58 7.42 13.85
C PHE A 242 -17.78 8.05 15.00
N THR A 243 -17.72 9.39 15.07
CA THR A 243 -17.01 10.13 16.15
C THR A 243 -17.30 9.61 17.57
N PRO A 244 -18.53 9.19 17.93
CA PRO A 244 -18.79 8.62 19.27
C PRO A 244 -18.00 7.34 19.59
N LEU A 245 -17.41 6.67 18.59
CA LEU A 245 -16.57 5.48 18.75
C LEU A 245 -15.07 5.81 18.78
N ALA A 246 -14.68 7.06 18.55
CA ALA A 246 -13.27 7.44 18.48
C ALA A 246 -12.58 7.23 19.85
N PRO A 247 -11.32 6.76 19.87
CA PRO A 247 -10.53 6.82 21.09
C PRO A 247 -10.26 8.28 21.48
N PRO A 248 -9.80 8.53 22.73
CA PRO A 248 -9.37 9.86 23.14
C PRO A 248 -8.33 10.44 22.16
N PRO A 249 -8.39 11.75 21.87
CA PRO A 249 -7.44 12.37 20.96
C PRO A 249 -6.01 12.24 21.51
N VAL A 250 -5.07 11.96 20.61
CA VAL A 250 -3.65 11.95 20.94
C VAL A 250 -3.19 13.40 21.14
N PRO A 251 -2.48 13.75 22.23
CA PRO A 251 -1.97 15.09 22.42
C PRO A 251 -0.99 15.44 21.29
N VAL A 252 -1.18 16.62 20.69
CA VAL A 252 -0.25 17.14 19.69
C VAL A 252 0.98 17.68 20.41
N LEU A 253 2.15 17.15 20.06
CA LEU A 253 3.43 17.60 20.59
C LEU A 253 4.34 18.09 19.45
N PRO A 254 5.04 19.22 19.61
CA PRO A 254 4.94 20.14 20.75
C PRO A 254 3.60 20.91 20.77
N GLU A 255 3.18 21.39 21.95
CA GLU A 255 1.88 22.07 22.15
C GLU A 255 1.73 23.35 21.32
N TRP A 256 2.84 24.00 20.93
CA TRP A 256 2.83 25.16 20.05
C TRP A 256 2.62 24.81 18.58
N SER A 257 2.56 23.53 18.22
CA SER A 257 2.41 23.09 16.83
C SER A 257 1.15 23.69 16.19
N PRO A 258 1.25 24.25 14.97
CA PRO A 258 0.09 24.77 14.24
C PRO A 258 -1.02 23.74 14.05
N VAL A 259 -0.70 22.44 14.12
CA VAL A 259 -1.68 21.34 14.01
C VAL A 259 -2.71 21.35 15.17
N VAL A 260 -2.40 22.04 16.27
CA VAL A 260 -3.36 22.26 17.37
C VAL A 260 -4.55 23.11 16.93
N THR A 261 -4.33 24.10 16.07
CA THR A 261 -5.36 25.08 15.65
C THR A 261 -5.84 24.85 14.22
N VAL A 262 -4.98 24.30 13.36
CA VAL A 262 -5.27 24.03 11.95
C VAL A 262 -5.26 22.53 11.72
N PRO A 263 -6.32 21.95 11.12
CA PRO A 263 -6.29 20.54 10.73
C PRO A 263 -5.08 20.28 9.82
N GLY A 264 -4.17 19.40 10.24
CA GLY A 264 -2.88 19.17 9.57
C GLY A 264 -2.95 18.49 8.19
N HIS A 265 -4.13 18.42 7.56
CA HIS A 265 -4.32 17.83 6.24
C HIS A 265 -5.52 18.47 5.52
N TYR A 266 -5.41 18.56 4.20
CA TYR A 266 -6.51 18.97 3.33
C TYR A 266 -7.58 17.87 3.24
N ARG A 267 -8.86 18.27 3.24
CA ARG A 267 -10.01 17.40 2.97
C ARG A 267 -10.82 17.96 1.82
N SER A 268 -11.11 17.14 0.82
CA SER A 268 -11.97 17.56 -0.31
C SER A 268 -13.42 17.81 0.11
N ALA A 269 -13.89 17.19 1.20
CA ALA A 269 -15.18 17.47 1.82
C ALA A 269 -15.15 17.12 3.32
N PRO A 270 -15.77 17.93 4.21
CA PRO A 270 -15.92 17.57 5.61
C PRO A 270 -16.81 16.32 5.77
N PRO A 271 -16.56 15.46 6.78
CA PRO A 271 -17.39 14.28 7.02
C PRO A 271 -18.86 14.69 7.22
N ARG A 272 -19.77 14.15 6.41
CA ARG A 272 -21.20 14.43 6.55
C ARG A 272 -21.73 13.80 7.85
N GLY A 273 -22.40 14.60 8.68
CA GLY A 273 -23.13 14.08 9.85
C GLY A 273 -24.29 13.20 9.41
N CYS A 274 -24.50 12.04 10.04
CA CYS A 274 -25.65 11.18 9.74
C CYS A 274 -26.90 11.87 10.32
N ARG A 275 -27.83 12.28 9.46
CA ARG A 275 -29.18 12.68 9.89
C ARG A 275 -29.84 11.43 10.46
N ARG A 276 -30.31 11.50 11.72
CA ARG A 276 -31.17 10.46 12.30
C ARG A 276 -32.43 10.35 11.45
N TYR A 277 -32.53 9.30 10.63
CA TYR A 277 -33.82 8.85 10.14
C TYR A 277 -34.46 8.02 11.26
N THR A 278 -35.48 8.57 11.91
CA THR A 278 -36.41 7.77 12.69
C THR A 278 -37.16 6.86 11.72
N SER A 279 -36.77 5.60 11.61
CA SER A 279 -37.60 4.61 10.92
C SER A 279 -38.88 4.44 11.74
N ALA A 280 -40.00 4.95 11.23
CA ALA A 280 -41.31 4.52 11.70
C ALA A 280 -41.39 3.00 11.50
N ALA A 281 -41.59 2.26 12.59
CA ALA A 281 -41.75 0.82 12.53
C ALA A 281 -43.03 0.49 11.74
N ALA A 282 -42.89 -0.09 10.55
CA ALA A 282 -43.98 -0.82 9.92
C ALA A 282 -44.15 -2.15 10.64
N PRO A 283 -45.37 -2.57 11.02
CA PRO A 283 -45.57 -3.83 11.72
C PRO A 283 -45.38 -4.99 10.74
N ALA A 284 -44.30 -5.75 10.91
CA ALA A 284 -44.15 -7.05 10.28
C ALA A 284 -45.07 -8.04 11.00
N ALA A 285 -46.15 -8.45 10.34
CA ALA A 285 -46.96 -9.58 10.78
C ALA A 285 -46.17 -10.87 10.56
N CYS A 286 -45.67 -11.47 11.64
CA CYS A 286 -45.20 -12.86 11.65
C CYS A 286 -46.22 -13.69 12.46
N THR A 287 -46.93 -14.57 11.78
CA THR A 287 -47.75 -15.61 12.40
C THR A 287 -46.83 -16.65 13.05
N ALA A 288 -46.88 -16.75 14.38
CA ALA A 288 -46.19 -17.79 15.15
C ALA A 288 -47.22 -18.68 15.84
N THR A 289 -47.20 -19.98 15.51
CA THR A 289 -47.85 -21.05 16.28
C THR A 289 -46.99 -21.36 17.52
N PRO A 290 -47.54 -21.56 18.73
CA PRO A 290 -46.74 -21.65 19.94
C PRO A 290 -46.30 -23.08 20.24
N MET A 291 -45.01 -23.28 20.54
CA MET A 291 -44.58 -24.38 21.40
C MET A 291 -43.38 -23.98 22.26
N MET A 292 -43.36 -24.50 23.48
CA MET A 292 -42.77 -23.93 24.69
C MET A 292 -41.24 -24.08 24.87
N SER A 293 -40.65 -23.02 25.45
CA SER A 293 -39.45 -22.95 26.34
C SER A 293 -38.11 -23.44 25.75
N ARG A 294 -36.99 -22.68 25.71
CA ARG A 294 -36.27 -22.04 26.84
C ARG A 294 -35.23 -21.00 26.32
N ALA A 295 -35.02 -19.95 27.12
CA ALA A 295 -33.88 -19.02 27.17
C ALA A 295 -33.40 -18.34 25.86
N SER A 296 -34.04 -17.23 25.48
CA SER A 296 -33.49 -16.28 24.51
C SER A 296 -32.48 -15.31 25.17
N HIS A 297 -31.19 -15.43 24.86
CA HIS A 297 -30.29 -14.27 24.93
C HIS A 297 -30.60 -13.35 23.75
N ARG A 298 -31.24 -12.21 24.02
CA ARG A 298 -31.46 -11.17 23.00
C ARG A 298 -30.13 -10.50 22.68
N CYS A 299 -29.47 -10.97 21.63
CA CYS A 299 -28.42 -10.21 20.98
C CYS A 299 -29.09 -9.01 20.27
N ARG A 300 -29.00 -7.80 20.85
CA ARG A 300 -29.38 -6.58 20.14
C ARG A 300 -28.30 -6.29 19.11
N CYS A 301 -28.42 -6.86 17.91
CA CYS A 301 -27.77 -6.29 16.73
C CYS A 301 -28.50 -4.98 16.41
N GLN A 302 -27.92 -3.84 16.77
CA GLN A 302 -28.28 -2.57 16.16
C GLN A 302 -27.67 -2.54 14.76
N THR A 303 -28.50 -2.76 13.74
CA THR A 303 -28.15 -2.45 12.36
C THR A 303 -28.10 -0.93 12.22
N ILE A 304 -26.91 -0.35 12.24
CA ILE A 304 -26.69 1.05 11.87
C ILE A 304 -26.61 1.09 10.33
N THR A 305 -27.71 1.42 9.67
CA THR A 305 -27.69 1.74 8.23
C THR A 305 -27.53 3.25 8.06
N CYS A 306 -26.31 3.75 7.83
CA CYS A 306 -26.14 5.07 7.22
C CYS A 306 -26.14 4.89 5.70
N SER A 307 -27.17 5.41 5.04
CA SER A 307 -27.25 5.51 3.59
C SER A 307 -26.12 6.42 3.09
N GLY A 308 -25.07 5.84 2.51
CA GLY A 308 -23.98 6.58 1.89
C GLY A 308 -22.56 6.02 2.07
N VAL A 309 -22.38 4.97 2.87
CA VAL A 309 -21.06 4.36 3.14
C VAL A 309 -21.17 2.86 2.86
N ARG A 310 -20.35 2.34 1.93
CA ARG A 310 -20.57 0.98 1.41
C ARG A 310 -19.42 -0.02 1.48
N TRP A 311 -18.21 0.31 1.98
CA TRP A 311 -17.11 -0.66 1.86
C TRP A 311 -16.10 -0.65 3.01
N ALA A 312 -15.84 -1.87 3.52
CA ALA A 312 -14.74 -2.16 4.43
C ALA A 312 -13.54 -2.69 3.62
N VAL A 313 -12.35 -2.14 3.86
CA VAL A 313 -11.10 -2.55 3.19
C VAL A 313 -10.08 -2.94 4.25
N PRO A 314 -9.28 -4.01 4.06
CA PRO A 314 -8.26 -4.39 5.03
C PRO A 314 -7.17 -3.31 5.16
N VAL A 315 -6.59 -3.16 6.35
CA VAL A 315 -5.48 -2.23 6.61
C VAL A 315 -4.19 -2.99 6.82
N LEU A 316 -3.08 -2.47 6.29
CA LEU A 316 -1.76 -3.02 6.58
C LEU A 316 -1.12 -2.38 7.80
N ARG A 317 -0.76 -3.24 8.76
CA ARG A 317 0.06 -2.90 9.91
C ARG A 317 1.54 -3.23 9.67
N PHE A 318 2.40 -2.23 9.58
CA PHE A 318 3.84 -2.44 9.80
C PHE A 318 4.08 -2.30 11.31
N LYS A 319 4.51 -3.38 11.97
CA LYS A 319 5.07 -3.32 13.33
C LYS A 319 6.58 -3.22 13.18
#